data_AF-A0A9J6PHK8-F1
#
_entry.id   AF-A0A9J6PHK8-F1
#
_cell.length_a   1.000
_cell.length_b   1.000
_cell.length_c   1.000
_cell.angle_alpha   90.00
_cell.angle_beta   90.00
_cell.angle_gamma   90.00
#
_symmetry.space_group_name_H-M   'P 1'
#
loop_
_entity.id
_entity.type
_entity.pdbx_description
1 polymer ?
#
loop_
_entity_poly.entity_id
_entity_poly.type
_entity_poly.pdbx_seq_one_letter_code
_entity_poly.pdbx_strand_id
1 'polypeptide(L)'
;MPRLALTIADKDIPTPFNEVRLIHARADTVEKMTFEEFQKSWRQMRSNNDNPALRYFNRQNGEFKFCVLTLVNREYPSTFKQDDIGKPFEFFEEERRRLIIKAMNKMARWGRILPRQFSESDGFLAE
;
A
#
# COMPACT_ATOMS: atom_id res chain seq x y z
N MET A 1 -2.74 66.41 9.29
CA MET A 1 -2.26 65.02 9.25
C MET A 1 -3.45 64.07 9.37
N PRO A 2 -4.05 63.57 8.27
CA PRO A 2 -5.12 62.59 8.35
C PRO A 2 -4.57 61.15 8.31
N ARG A 3 -5.18 60.26 9.11
CA ARG A 3 -4.86 58.84 9.25
C ARG A 3 -5.33 58.04 8.02
N LEU A 4 -4.46 57.20 7.48
CA LEU A 4 -4.76 56.20 6.44
C LEU A 4 -5.62 55.07 7.03
N ALA A 5 -6.78 54.84 6.41
CA ALA A 5 -7.64 53.69 6.71
C ALA A 5 -7.02 52.41 6.13
N LEU A 6 -6.90 51.37 6.96
CA LEU A 6 -6.49 50.03 6.57
C LEU A 6 -7.63 49.37 5.78
N THR A 7 -7.37 49.05 4.52
CA THR A 7 -8.23 48.20 3.69
C THR A 7 -8.09 46.75 4.15
N ILE A 8 -9.16 46.19 4.72
CA ILE A 8 -9.25 44.77 5.09
C ILE A 8 -9.43 43.98 3.79
N ALA A 9 -8.47 43.13 3.47
CA ALA A 9 -8.50 42.26 2.31
C ALA A 9 -9.56 41.16 2.49
N ASP A 10 -10.41 40.98 1.48
CA ASP A 10 -11.38 39.89 1.34
C ASP A 10 -10.67 38.52 1.41
N LYS A 11 -10.59 37.93 2.61
CA LYS A 11 -9.97 36.61 2.82
C LYS A 11 -10.96 35.49 3.17
N ASP A 12 -12.25 35.78 3.29
CA ASP A 12 -13.22 34.81 3.79
C ASP A 12 -14.36 34.56 2.79
N ILE A 13 -14.04 34.01 1.62
CA ILE A 13 -15.03 33.31 0.80
C ILE A 13 -14.90 31.81 1.10
N PRO A 14 -15.91 31.16 1.70
CA PRO A 14 -15.90 29.71 1.91
C PRO A 14 -15.86 28.99 0.57
N THR A 15 -14.83 28.18 0.35
CA THR A 15 -14.73 27.36 -0.86
C THR A 15 -15.87 26.34 -0.91
N PRO A 16 -16.52 26.14 -2.06
CA PRO A 16 -17.58 25.14 -2.21
C PRO A 16 -17.03 23.73 -1.94
N PHE A 17 -17.86 22.86 -1.37
CA PHE A 17 -17.53 21.50 -0.90
C PHE A 17 -16.81 20.60 -1.92
N ASN A 18 -16.86 20.95 -3.21
CA ASN A 18 -16.28 20.17 -4.30
C ASN A 18 -14.82 20.53 -4.63
N GLU A 19 -14.23 21.55 -4.00
CA GLU A 19 -12.82 21.91 -4.23
C GLU A 19 -11.93 21.49 -3.06
N VAL A 20 -11.17 20.41 -3.27
CA VAL A 20 -10.11 19.98 -2.35
C VAL A 20 -8.78 20.59 -2.81
N ARG A 21 -8.25 21.58 -2.08
CA ARG A 21 -6.91 22.12 -2.32
C ARG A 21 -5.86 21.22 -1.66
N LEU A 22 -5.33 20.25 -2.41
CA LEU A 22 -4.17 19.46 -1.99
C LEU A 22 -2.89 20.25 -2.28
N ILE A 23 -2.32 20.89 -1.25
CA ILE A 23 -1.20 21.83 -1.42
C ILE A 23 0.14 21.12 -1.74
N HIS A 24 0.24 19.79 -1.61
CA HIS A 24 1.50 19.05 -1.85
C HIS A 24 1.35 17.65 -2.49
N ALA A 25 0.14 17.21 -2.83
CA ALA A 25 -0.01 15.97 -3.57
C ALA A 25 0.11 16.31 -5.06
N ARG A 26 1.08 15.70 -5.76
CA ARG A 26 1.06 15.67 -7.23
C ARG A 26 -0.33 15.17 -7.62
N ALA A 27 -1.16 16.05 -8.13
CA ALA A 27 -2.42 15.68 -8.75
C ALA A 27 -2.06 15.01 -10.08
N ASP A 28 -1.58 13.77 -10.00
CA ASP A 28 -1.71 12.86 -11.11
C ASP A 28 -3.19 12.94 -11.52
N THR A 29 -3.42 13.28 -12.78
CA THR A 29 -4.76 13.40 -13.37
C THR A 29 -5.67 12.34 -12.80
N VAL A 30 -6.67 12.74 -12.02
CA VAL A 30 -7.60 11.79 -11.38
C VAL A 30 -8.34 11.08 -12.52
N GLU A 31 -7.88 9.88 -12.83
CA GLU A 31 -8.48 9.05 -13.85
C GLU A 31 -9.90 8.73 -13.38
N LYS A 32 -10.89 9.26 -14.09
CA LYS A 32 -12.29 9.11 -13.71
C LYS A 32 -12.73 7.67 -14.03
N MET A 33 -12.66 6.81 -13.03
CA MET A 33 -13.27 5.47 -13.12
C MET A 33 -14.80 5.58 -13.14
N THR A 34 -15.44 4.62 -13.80
CA THR A 34 -16.89 4.44 -13.75
C THR A 34 -17.34 4.02 -12.34
N PHE A 35 -18.63 4.19 -12.04
CA PHE A 35 -19.17 3.79 -10.73
C PHE A 35 -19.04 2.28 -10.48
N GLU A 36 -19.17 1.45 -11.52
CA GLU A 36 -19.00 0.00 -11.41
C GLU A 36 -17.53 -0.37 -11.12
N GLU A 37 -16.58 0.28 -11.79
CA GLU A 37 -15.15 0.11 -11.52
C GLU A 37 -14.80 0.57 -10.11
N PHE A 38 -15.39 1.66 -9.62
CA PHE A 38 -15.25 2.09 -8.24
C PHE A 38 -15.78 1.05 -7.25
N GLN A 39 -16.97 0.51 -7.49
CA GLN A 39 -17.55 -0.52 -6.62
C GLN A 39 -16.65 -1.76 -6.56
N LYS A 40 -16.10 -2.20 -7.69
CA LYS A 40 -15.14 -3.30 -7.75
C LYS A 40 -13.85 -2.98 -7.01
N SER A 41 -13.22 -1.85 -7.31
CA SER A 41 -11.93 -1.48 -6.68
C SER A 41 -12.08 -1.27 -5.17
N TRP A 42 -13.20 -0.71 -4.72
CA TRP A 42 -13.46 -0.51 -3.29
C TRP A 42 -13.69 -1.82 -2.55
N ARG A 43 -14.42 -2.77 -3.15
CA ARG A 43 -14.58 -4.13 -2.58
C ARG A 43 -13.24 -4.85 -2.51
N GLN A 44 -12.42 -4.74 -3.57
CA GLN A 44 -11.08 -5.29 -3.58
C GLN A 44 -10.20 -4.68 -2.48
N MET A 45 -10.19 -3.34 -2.37
CA MET A 45 -9.41 -2.63 -1.36
C MET A 45 -9.84 -3.02 0.06
N ARG A 46 -11.14 -3.20 0.30
CA ARG A 46 -11.66 -3.71 1.58
C ARG A 46 -11.14 -5.12 1.86
N SER A 47 -11.28 -6.04 0.91
CA SER A 47 -10.79 -7.43 1.03
C SER A 47 -9.28 -7.47 1.31
N ASN A 48 -8.51 -6.67 0.57
CA ASN A 48 -7.05 -6.57 0.75
C ASN A 48 -6.69 -6.01 2.13
N ASN A 49 -7.47 -5.07 2.67
CA ASN A 49 -7.24 -4.52 4.01
C ASN A 49 -7.50 -5.53 5.13
N ASP A 50 -8.38 -6.50 4.91
CA ASP A 50 -8.69 -7.57 5.86
C ASP A 50 -7.56 -8.62 5.91
N ASN A 51 -6.73 -8.72 4.86
CA ASN A 51 -5.58 -9.61 4.79
C ASN A 51 -4.33 -9.00 5.47
N PRO A 52 -3.89 -9.52 6.64
CA PRO A 52 -2.80 -8.92 7.40
C PRO A 52 -1.44 -9.10 6.73
N ALA A 53 -1.19 -10.23 6.06
CA ALA A 53 0.08 -10.50 5.38
C ALA A 53 0.27 -9.57 4.18
N LEU A 54 -0.76 -9.44 3.35
CA LEU A 54 -0.80 -8.51 2.22
C LEU A 54 -0.55 -7.09 2.69
N ARG A 55 -1.35 -6.62 3.65
CA ARG A 55 -1.26 -5.25 4.15
C ARG A 55 0.13 -4.95 4.71
N TYR A 56 0.71 -5.91 5.43
CA TYR A 56 2.04 -5.72 5.99
C TYR A 56 3.11 -5.70 4.91
N PHE A 57 3.13 -6.68 3.99
CA PHE A 57 4.11 -6.78 2.92
C PHE A 57 4.08 -5.54 2.01
N ASN A 58 2.89 -5.06 1.66
CA ASN A 58 2.72 -3.89 0.80
C ASN A 58 3.19 -2.59 1.44
N ARG A 59 3.15 -2.49 2.78
CA ARG A 59 3.67 -1.34 3.53
C ARG A 59 5.20 -1.30 3.59
N GLN A 60 5.88 -2.42 3.38
CA GLN A 60 7.34 -2.47 3.52
C GLN A 60 8.07 -1.88 2.32
N ASN A 61 9.29 -1.40 2.56
CA ASN A 61 10.17 -0.88 1.53
C ASN A 61 10.80 -2.01 0.68
N GLY A 62 11.50 -1.61 -0.40
CA GLY A 62 12.19 -2.54 -1.29
C GLY A 62 13.22 -3.42 -0.58
N GLU A 63 13.97 -2.89 0.39
CA GLU A 63 14.99 -3.63 1.14
C GLU A 63 14.42 -4.78 1.95
N PHE A 64 13.31 -4.56 2.65
CA PHE A 64 12.62 -5.62 3.37
C PHE A 64 12.10 -6.68 2.41
N LYS A 65 11.46 -6.26 1.31
CA LYS A 65 10.95 -7.18 0.28
C LYS A 65 12.11 -8.01 -0.30
N PHE A 66 13.25 -7.38 -0.61
CA PHE A 66 14.46 -8.08 -1.04
C PHE A 66 14.92 -9.14 -0.03
N CYS A 67 14.95 -8.81 1.27
CA CYS A 67 15.30 -9.78 2.30
C CYS A 67 14.35 -10.98 2.32
N VAL A 68 13.04 -10.73 2.25
CA VAL A 68 12.01 -11.77 2.22
C VAL A 68 12.18 -12.67 0.99
N LEU A 69 12.30 -12.10 -0.21
CA LEU A 69 12.42 -12.86 -1.45
C LEU A 69 13.73 -13.65 -1.52
N THR A 70 14.83 -13.06 -1.05
CA THR A 70 16.13 -13.73 -0.94
C THR A 70 16.07 -14.91 0.04
N LEU A 71 15.36 -14.76 1.17
CA LEU A 71 15.18 -15.85 2.12
C LEU A 71 14.37 -17.01 1.51
N VAL A 72 13.37 -16.72 0.67
CA VAL A 72 12.67 -17.76 -0.08
C VAL A 72 13.62 -18.43 -1.08
N ASN A 73 14.34 -17.65 -1.89
CA ASN A 73 15.25 -18.18 -2.91
C ASN A 73 16.36 -19.05 -2.34
N ARG A 74 16.76 -18.83 -1.07
CA ARG A 74 17.69 -19.70 -0.36
C ARG A 74 17.15 -21.13 -0.20
N GLU A 75 15.85 -21.29 0.01
CA GLU A 75 15.21 -22.60 0.22
C GLU A 75 14.62 -23.17 -1.07
N TYR A 76 14.17 -22.30 -1.96
CA TYR A 76 13.56 -22.61 -3.25
C TYR A 76 14.27 -21.77 -4.33
N PRO A 77 15.43 -22.23 -4.84
CA PRO A 77 16.21 -21.48 -5.82
C PRO A 77 15.39 -21.09 -7.05
N SER A 78 15.66 -19.90 -7.59
CA SER A 78 15.02 -19.38 -8.81
C SER A 78 13.51 -19.11 -8.72
N THR A 79 12.92 -19.07 -7.52
CA THR A 79 11.49 -18.76 -7.33
C THR A 79 11.16 -17.31 -7.67
N PHE A 80 12.01 -16.38 -7.23
CA PHE A 80 11.85 -14.94 -7.46
C PHE A 80 13.04 -14.37 -8.23
N LYS A 81 12.76 -13.42 -9.12
CA LYS A 81 13.74 -12.67 -9.91
C LYS A 81 14.00 -11.29 -9.28
N GLN A 82 15.03 -10.61 -9.75
CA GLN A 82 15.34 -9.25 -9.30
C GLN A 82 14.19 -8.27 -9.59
N ASP A 83 13.50 -8.43 -10.72
CA ASP A 83 12.37 -7.59 -11.12
C ASP A 83 11.11 -7.76 -10.25
N ASP A 84 11.08 -8.82 -9.43
CA ASP A 84 10.00 -9.07 -8.46
C ASP A 84 10.15 -8.19 -7.21
N ILE A 85 11.33 -7.64 -6.97
CA ILE A 85 11.59 -6.77 -5.81
C ILE A 85 10.76 -5.49 -5.96
N GLY A 86 9.99 -5.15 -4.92
CA GLY A 86 9.14 -3.97 -4.90
C GLY A 86 7.71 -4.22 -5.37
N LYS A 87 7.43 -5.32 -6.08
CA LYS A 87 6.08 -5.68 -6.51
C LYS A 87 5.14 -5.83 -5.31
N PRO A 88 3.84 -5.52 -5.47
CA PRO A 88 2.85 -5.73 -4.43
C PRO A 88 2.55 -7.22 -4.26
N PHE A 89 2.01 -7.61 -3.11
CA PHE A 89 1.73 -9.01 -2.76
C PHE A 89 0.77 -9.68 -3.76
N GLU A 90 -0.19 -8.92 -4.28
CA GLU A 90 -1.21 -9.33 -5.22
C GLU A 90 -0.64 -9.69 -6.61
N PHE A 91 0.55 -9.19 -6.95
CA PHE A 91 1.21 -9.51 -8.22
C PHE A 91 1.64 -10.98 -8.30
N PHE A 92 1.81 -11.64 -7.16
CA PHE A 92 2.33 -12.99 -7.10
C PHE A 92 1.21 -14.04 -7.17
N GLU A 93 1.52 -15.17 -7.78
CA GLU A 93 0.68 -16.36 -7.71
C GLU A 93 0.54 -16.87 -6.27
N GLU A 94 -0.52 -17.62 -5.99
CA GLU A 94 -0.85 -18.10 -4.64
C GLU A 94 0.30 -18.88 -3.99
N GLU A 95 0.96 -19.78 -4.72
CA GLU A 95 2.08 -20.55 -4.20
C GLU A 95 3.24 -19.64 -3.75
N ARG A 96 3.54 -18.61 -4.54
CA ARG A 96 4.58 -17.62 -4.24
C ARG A 96 4.20 -16.75 -3.05
N ARG A 97 2.93 -16.34 -2.95
CA ARG A 97 2.38 -15.63 -1.77
C ARG A 97 2.55 -16.45 -0.50
N ARG A 98 2.26 -17.75 -0.55
CA ARG A 98 2.47 -18.67 0.58
C ARG A 98 3.94 -18.75 0.99
N LEU A 99 4.87 -18.79 0.03
CA LEU A 99 6.31 -18.78 0.33
C LEU A 99 6.77 -17.46 0.95
N ILE A 100 6.25 -16.33 0.47
CA ILE A 100 6.48 -15.00 1.06
C ILE A 100 6.04 -14.99 2.53
N ILE A 101 4.84 -15.50 2.83
CA ILE A 101 4.34 -15.61 4.21
C ILE A 101 5.27 -16.46 5.08
N LYS A 102 5.74 -17.61 4.59
CA LYS A 102 6.69 -18.47 5.31
C LYS A 102 8.00 -17.75 5.61
N ALA A 103 8.54 -17.02 4.65
CA ALA A 103 9.76 -16.23 4.84
C ALA A 103 9.54 -15.08 5.85
N MET A 104 8.43 -14.36 5.75
CA MET A 104 8.07 -13.31 6.72
C MET A 104 7.94 -13.87 8.14
N ASN A 105 7.32 -15.05 8.30
CA ASN A 105 7.21 -15.73 9.60
C ASN A 105 8.57 -16.18 10.15
N LYS A 106 9.51 -16.58 9.28
CA LYS A 106 10.89 -16.87 9.68
C LYS A 106 11.60 -15.60 10.15
N MET A 107 11.46 -14.49 9.41
CA MET A 107 12.03 -13.20 9.80
C MET A 107 11.44 -12.68 11.11
N ALA A 108 10.14 -12.87 11.36
CA ALA A 108 9.49 -12.45 12.60
C ALA A 108 10.13 -13.06 13.87
N ARG A 109 10.83 -14.19 13.74
CA ARG A 109 11.60 -14.81 14.84
C ARG A 109 12.89 -14.05 15.17
N TRP A 110 13.37 -13.18 14.28
CA TRP A 110 14.65 -12.48 14.44
C TRP A 110 14.54 -11.21 15.30
N GLY A 111 13.34 -10.73 15.61
CA GLY A 111 13.18 -9.58 16.49
C GLY A 111 11.74 -9.17 16.74
N ARG A 112 11.53 -8.39 17.80
CA ARG A 112 10.19 -7.96 18.27
C ARG A 112 9.57 -6.82 17.44
N ILE A 113 10.33 -6.25 16.50
CA ILE A 113 9.89 -5.12 15.64
C ILE A 113 8.99 -5.61 14.50
N LEU A 114 9.08 -6.89 14.14
CA LEU A 114 8.27 -7.49 13.10
C LEU A 114 6.91 -7.95 13.67
N PRO A 115 5.85 -7.99 12.84
CA PRO A 115 4.53 -8.44 13.24
C PRO A 115 4.54 -9.85 13.80
N ARG A 116 3.48 -10.17 14.55
CA ARG A 116 3.16 -11.55 14.89
C ARG A 116 2.98 -12.38 13.62
N GLN A 117 3.17 -13.69 13.77
CA GLN A 117 3.09 -14.66 12.67
C GLN A 117 1.80 -14.50 11.88
N PHE A 118 1.93 -14.54 10.56
CA PHE A 118 0.84 -14.53 9.60
C PHE A 118 0.37 -15.95 9.30
N SER A 119 -0.89 -16.10 8.93
CA SER A 119 -1.43 -17.39 8.53
C SER A 119 -1.04 -17.70 7.08
N GLU A 120 -0.76 -18.97 6.76
CA GLU A 120 -0.58 -19.37 5.36
C GLU A 120 -1.87 -19.15 4.54
N SER A 121 -3.03 -19.12 5.19
CA SER A 121 -4.31 -18.80 4.54
C SER A 121 -4.36 -17.37 4.00
N ASP A 122 -3.50 -16.48 4.48
CA ASP A 122 -3.39 -15.12 3.95
C ASP A 122 -2.78 -15.09 2.54
N GLY A 123 -2.32 -16.24 2.03
CA GLY A 123 -1.87 -16.40 0.65
C GLY A 123 -3.03 -16.43 -0.35
N PHE A 124 -4.24 -16.79 0.08
CA PHE A 124 -5.43 -16.83 -0.78
C PHE A 124 -6.02 -15.42 -0.90
N LEU A 125 -6.26 -14.99 -2.13
CA LEU A 125 -7.02 -13.77 -2.41
C LEU A 125 -8.29 -14.24 -3.12
N ALA A 126 -9.44 -13.93 -2.54
CA ALA A 126 -10.72 -14.17 -3.20
C ALA A 126 -10.76 -13.32 -4.47
N GLU A 127 -11.06 -13.96 -5.60
CA GLU A 127 -11.34 -13.29 -6.88
C GLU A 127 -12.62 -12.45 -6.83
#